data_AF-A7I990-F1
#
_entry.id   AF-A7I990-F1
#
_cell.length_a   1.000
_cell.length_b   1.000
_cell.length_c   1.000
_cell.angle_alpha   90.00
_cell.angle_beta   90.00
_cell.angle_gamma   90.00
#
_symmetry.space_group_name_H-M   'P 1'
#
loop_
_entity.id
_entity.type
_entity.pdbx_description
1 polymer ?
#
loop_
_entity_poly.entity_id
_entity_poly.type
_entity_poly.pdbx_seq_one_letter_code
_entity_poly.pdbx_strand_id
1 'polypeptide(L)'
;MQDPRLRLACVLLLSLAAFASIVGAIAVFLWWLAFTARQKSIRHVRALAAAFLLFILIAVVMILSGSDGLSYLVRMTAILLVGAWVYADSRPGDFLATGVWMGGKKTGFELGMTAEMAMGMAEGLFCDFSRIRIASVQKGVVWGPRSLLPAGRVLICDALRRADETAEILAVRGYRGGGTVCTRFAVTVPGIIATLCAVAAFIVAIFPRW
;
A
#
# COMPACT_ATOMS: atom_id res chain seq x y z
N MET A 1 11.49 -8.11 -4.36
CA MET A 1 11.49 -9.30 -3.47
C MET A 1 10.41 -10.23 -3.96
N GLN A 2 10.63 -11.53 -4.20
CA GLN A 2 9.57 -12.36 -4.82
C GLN A 2 8.58 -12.98 -3.81
N ASP A 3 9.01 -13.24 -2.57
CA ASP A 3 8.15 -13.82 -1.55
C ASP A 3 7.32 -12.72 -0.83
N PRO A 4 5.98 -12.74 -0.92
CA PRO A 4 5.13 -11.73 -0.30
C PRO A 4 5.16 -11.79 1.23
N ARG A 5 5.50 -12.92 1.84
CA ARG A 5 5.60 -13.07 3.30
C ARG A 5 6.78 -12.26 3.84
N LEU A 6 7.95 -12.46 3.23
CA LEU A 6 9.18 -11.72 3.57
C LEU A 6 9.01 -10.24 3.28
N ARG A 7 8.32 -9.90 2.18
CA ARG A 7 7.99 -8.51 1.85
C ARG A 7 7.15 -7.87 2.96
N LEU A 8 6.04 -8.50 3.36
CA LEU A 8 5.16 -7.95 4.39
C LEU A 8 5.85 -7.85 5.75
N ALA A 9 6.68 -8.85 6.10
CA ALA A 9 7.51 -8.79 7.31
C ALA A 9 8.51 -7.63 7.28
N CYS A 10 9.22 -7.42 6.16
CA CYS A 10 10.13 -6.27 6.00
C CYS A 10 9.41 -4.95 6.17
N VAL A 11 8.21 -4.82 5.61
CA VAL A 11 7.42 -3.58 5.69
C VAL A 11 7.05 -3.28 7.10
N LEU A 12 6.52 -4.28 7.82
CA LEU A 12 6.15 -4.13 9.20
C LEU A 12 7.37 -3.72 10.05
N LEU A 13 8.52 -4.39 9.88
CA LEU A 13 9.74 -4.07 10.60
C LEU A 13 10.29 -2.67 10.27
N LEU A 14 10.35 -2.30 8.99
CA LEU A 14 10.86 -1.00 8.55
C LEU A 14 9.92 0.14 8.94
N SER A 15 8.60 -0.06 8.88
CA SER A 15 7.62 0.92 9.36
C SER A 15 7.74 1.14 10.86
N LEU A 16 7.88 0.07 11.65
CA LEU A 16 8.13 0.19 13.09
C LEU A 16 9.48 0.88 13.37
N ALA A 17 10.54 0.54 12.64
CA ALA A 17 11.86 1.15 12.77
C ALA A 17 11.81 2.66 12.48
N ALA A 18 11.17 3.06 11.37
CA ALA A 18 11.01 4.46 11.00
C ALA A 18 10.17 5.24 12.03
N PHE A 19 9.18 4.59 12.64
CA PHE A 19 8.34 5.23 13.65
C PHE A 19 9.07 5.41 14.99
N ALA A 20 9.84 4.40 15.40
CA ALA A 20 10.51 4.36 16.70
C ALA A 20 11.56 5.45 16.87
N SER A 21 12.39 5.73 15.86
CA SER A 21 13.48 6.70 15.98
C SER A 21 13.86 7.38 14.66
N ILE A 22 14.49 8.56 14.76
CA ILE A 22 15.04 9.27 13.59
C ILE A 22 16.16 8.44 12.93
N VAL A 23 17.01 7.81 13.75
CA VAL A 23 18.06 6.91 13.26
C VAL A 23 17.45 5.73 12.50
N GLY A 24 16.35 5.17 13.00
CA GLY A 24 15.58 4.16 12.31
C GLY A 24 15.02 4.64 10.97
N ALA A 25 14.47 5.86 10.90
CA ALA A 25 13.99 6.43 9.64
C ALA A 25 15.11 6.62 8.61
N ILE A 26 16.31 7.05 9.04
CA ILE A 26 17.49 7.15 8.16
C ILE A 26 17.92 5.75 7.69
N ALA A 27 17.98 4.76 8.57
CA ALA A 27 18.32 3.39 8.22
C ALA A 27 17.33 2.79 7.20
N VAL A 28 16.03 3.07 7.37
CA VAL A 28 14.98 2.67 6.43
C VAL A 28 15.15 3.35 5.08
N PHE A 29 15.52 4.64 5.06
CA PHE A 29 15.82 5.36 3.83
C PHE A 29 17.03 4.77 3.08
N LEU A 30 18.11 4.45 3.81
CA LEU A 30 19.28 3.79 3.25
C LEU A 30 18.96 2.39 2.73
N TRP A 31 18.17 1.62 3.49
CA TRP A 31 17.69 0.30 3.04
C TRP A 31 16.87 0.43 1.76
N TRP A 32 15.97 1.41 1.70
CA TRP A 32 15.15 1.67 0.51
C TRP A 32 16.03 1.99 -0.70
N LEU A 33 17.05 2.82 -0.55
CA LEU A 33 18.00 3.13 -1.64
C LEU A 33 18.78 1.90 -2.12
N ALA A 34 19.19 1.01 -1.21
CA ALA A 34 19.98 -0.17 -1.54
C ALA A 34 19.17 -1.28 -2.25
N PHE A 35 17.91 -1.48 -1.85
CA PHE A 35 17.10 -2.62 -2.28
C PHE A 35 15.93 -2.27 -3.22
N THR A 36 15.70 -0.99 -3.52
CA THR A 36 14.70 -0.56 -4.50
C THR A 36 15.30 -0.45 -5.89
N ALA A 37 14.85 -1.31 -6.82
CA ALA A 37 15.17 -1.17 -8.23
C ALA A 37 14.54 0.11 -8.79
N ARG A 38 15.39 1.09 -9.14
CA ARG A 38 15.12 2.51 -9.48
C ARG A 38 14.03 2.77 -10.54
N GLN A 39 13.56 1.76 -11.27
CA GLN A 39 12.71 1.93 -12.46
C GLN A 39 11.23 1.52 -12.30
N LYS A 40 10.84 0.71 -11.30
CA LYS A 40 9.45 0.23 -11.18
C LYS A 40 8.61 0.95 -10.12
N SER A 41 9.22 1.69 -9.20
CA SER A 41 8.53 2.33 -8.07
C SER A 41 7.72 3.60 -8.42
N ILE A 42 7.79 4.08 -9.66
CA ILE A 42 7.36 5.43 -10.07
C ILE A 42 6.00 5.40 -10.80
N ARG A 43 5.27 4.27 -10.81
CA ARG A 43 4.01 4.14 -11.59
C ARG A 43 2.93 5.17 -11.20
N HIS A 44 2.94 5.68 -9.96
CA HIS A 44 1.98 6.66 -9.45
C HIS A 44 2.64 7.89 -8.78
N VAL A 45 3.61 8.54 -9.46
CA VAL A 45 4.30 9.74 -8.93
C VAL A 45 3.35 10.81 -8.40
N ARG A 46 2.21 11.01 -9.08
CA ARG A 46 1.23 12.02 -8.67
C ARG A 46 0.60 11.71 -7.31
N ALA A 47 0.28 10.44 -7.05
CA ALA A 47 -0.28 10.04 -5.76
C ALA A 47 0.77 10.13 -4.65
N LEU A 48 2.01 9.71 -4.95
CA LEU A 48 3.15 9.85 -4.03
C LEU A 48 3.42 11.34 -3.69
N ALA A 49 3.43 12.20 -4.71
CA ALA A 49 3.63 13.63 -4.54
C ALA A 49 2.48 14.29 -3.76
N ALA A 50 1.23 13.88 -3.99
CA ALA A 50 0.09 14.36 -3.23
C ALA A 50 0.17 13.96 -1.74
N ALA A 51 0.54 12.70 -1.45
CA ALA A 51 0.76 12.24 -0.08
C ALA A 51 1.93 12.98 0.60
N PHE A 52 3.04 13.17 -0.13
CA PHE A 52 4.18 13.92 0.37
C PHE A 52 3.85 15.39 0.66
N LEU A 53 3.07 16.04 -0.22
CA LEU A 53 2.59 17.40 -0.01
C LEU A 53 1.70 17.52 1.24
N LEU A 54 0.86 16.52 1.50
CA LEU A 54 0.07 16.45 2.74
C LEU A 54 0.98 16.38 3.97
N PHE A 55 2.06 15.58 3.94
CA PHE A 55 3.01 15.51 5.05
C PHE A 55 3.78 16.82 5.26
N ILE A 56 4.16 17.51 4.19
CA ILE A 56 4.76 18.85 4.28
C ILE A 56 3.80 19.82 4.98
N LEU A 57 2.53 19.84 4.57
CA LEU A 57 1.53 20.72 5.16
C LEU A 57 1.39 20.47 6.67
N ILE A 58 1.28 19.20 7.08
CA ILE A 58 1.19 18.83 8.49
C ILE A 58 2.48 19.22 9.24
N ALA A 59 3.66 18.96 8.65
CA ALA A 59 4.94 19.32 9.26
C ALA A 59 5.08 20.83 9.47
N VAL A 60 4.62 21.67 8.53
CA VAL A 60 4.60 23.12 8.67
C VAL A 60 3.70 23.55 9.83
N VAL A 61 2.50 22.98 9.93
CA VAL A 61 1.57 23.25 11.06
C VAL A 61 2.21 22.84 12.39
N MET A 62 2.93 21.72 12.43
CA MET A 62 3.63 21.26 13.63
C MET A 62 4.78 22.19 14.05
N ILE A 63 5.57 22.70 13.10
CA ILE A 63 6.64 23.67 13.36
C ILE A 63 6.05 24.97 13.92
N LEU A 64 4.95 25.45 13.32
CA LEU A 64 4.25 26.65 13.80
C LEU A 64 3.65 26.46 15.20
N SER A 65 3.28 25.22 15.55
CA SER A 65 2.76 24.86 16.87
C SER A 65 3.87 24.62 17.92
N GLY A 66 5.16 24.78 17.56
CA GLY A 66 6.30 24.60 18.47
C GLY A 66 6.73 23.14 18.69
N SER A 67 6.31 22.22 17.81
CA SER A 67 6.67 20.79 17.87
C SER A 67 7.66 20.38 16.78
N ASP A 68 8.26 19.19 16.91
CA ASP A 68 9.29 18.66 16.00
C ASP A 68 8.74 18.21 14.64
N GLY A 69 8.20 19.14 13.84
CA GLY A 69 7.65 18.85 12.52
C GLY A 69 8.69 18.30 11.52
N LEU A 70 9.98 18.63 11.68
CA LEU A 70 11.04 18.10 10.82
C LEU A 70 11.31 16.60 11.09
N SER A 71 11.31 16.20 12.37
CA SER A 71 11.39 14.78 12.77
C SER A 71 10.20 14.01 12.21
N TYR A 72 8.99 14.57 12.30
CA TYR A 72 7.78 13.98 11.72
C TYR A 72 7.90 13.79 10.20
N LEU A 73 8.33 14.81 9.48
CA LEU A 73 8.47 14.76 8.02
C LEU A 73 9.42 13.65 7.58
N VAL A 74 10.58 13.51 8.24
CA VAL A 74 11.57 12.46 7.93
C VAL A 74 10.97 11.07 8.15
N ARG A 75 10.30 10.83 9.28
CA ARG A 75 9.69 9.53 9.59
C ARG A 75 8.59 9.16 8.60
N MET A 76 7.69 10.10 8.31
CA MET A 76 6.58 9.87 7.38
C MET A 76 7.06 9.67 5.95
N THR A 77 8.12 10.38 5.54
CA THR A 77 8.74 10.18 4.23
C THR A 77 9.33 8.77 4.10
N ALA A 78 10.02 8.28 5.13
CA ALA A 78 10.55 6.91 5.15
C ALA A 78 9.42 5.87 5.06
N ILE A 79 8.34 6.05 5.82
CA ILE A 79 7.15 5.16 5.78
C ILE A 79 6.50 5.18 4.39
N LEU A 80 6.35 6.37 3.79
CA LEU A 80 5.77 6.53 2.46
C LEU A 80 6.58 5.80 1.40
N LEU A 81 7.91 5.89 1.45
CA LEU A 81 8.82 5.22 0.52
C LEU A 81 8.73 3.70 0.63
N VAL A 82 8.67 3.17 1.87
CA VAL A 82 8.45 1.74 2.10
C VAL A 82 7.10 1.31 1.53
N GLY A 83 6.01 2.05 1.83
CA GLY A 83 4.69 1.75 1.30
C GLY A 83 4.65 1.75 -0.24
N ALA A 84 5.28 2.74 -0.86
CA ALA A 84 5.39 2.85 -2.31
C ALA A 84 6.17 1.67 -2.93
N TRP A 85 7.24 1.22 -2.28
CA TRP A 85 8.02 0.06 -2.70
C TRP A 85 7.19 -1.23 -2.68
N VAL A 86 6.41 -1.46 -1.63
CA VAL A 86 5.52 -2.63 -1.53
C VAL A 86 4.50 -2.61 -2.63
N TYR A 87 3.81 -1.48 -2.76
CA TYR A 87 2.74 -1.32 -3.71
C TYR A 87 3.22 -1.55 -5.14
N ALA A 88 4.44 -1.10 -5.47
CA ALA A 88 5.02 -1.27 -6.79
C ALA A 88 5.40 -2.73 -7.14
N ASP A 89 5.67 -3.59 -6.16
CA ASP A 89 6.08 -4.99 -6.36
C ASP A 89 4.94 -5.99 -6.06
N SER A 90 3.80 -5.51 -5.56
CA SER A 90 2.58 -6.30 -5.31
C SER A 90 2.06 -6.94 -6.60
N ARG A 91 1.77 -8.25 -6.53
CA ARG A 91 1.15 -9.00 -7.62
C ARG A 91 -0.25 -9.47 -7.22
N PRO A 92 -1.15 -9.66 -8.21
CA PRO A 92 -2.44 -10.28 -7.95
C PRO A 92 -2.27 -11.65 -7.28
N GLY A 93 -2.94 -11.85 -6.15
CA GLY A 93 -2.91 -13.04 -5.33
C GLY A 93 -1.93 -13.00 -4.17
N ASP A 94 -1.05 -11.99 -4.07
CA ASP A 94 -0.06 -11.88 -2.98
C ASP A 94 -0.77 -11.68 -1.62
N PHE A 95 -1.84 -10.88 -1.56
CA PHE A 95 -2.56 -10.62 -0.32
C PHE A 95 -3.37 -11.83 0.12
N LEU A 96 -4.01 -12.51 -0.84
CA LEU A 96 -4.73 -13.75 -0.58
C LEU A 96 -3.78 -14.85 -0.07
N ALA A 97 -2.62 -15.03 -0.72
CA ALA A 97 -1.61 -16.00 -0.32
C ALA A 97 -1.06 -15.74 1.09
N THR A 98 -0.82 -14.47 1.41
CA THR A 98 -0.28 -14.05 2.71
C THR A 98 -1.32 -14.15 3.81
N GLY A 99 -2.58 -13.78 3.52
CA GLY A 99 -3.70 -13.91 4.43
C GLY A 99 -3.95 -15.36 4.84
N VAL A 100 -4.02 -16.29 3.87
CA VAL A 100 -4.19 -17.73 4.15
C VAL A 100 -3.04 -18.29 4.97
N TRP A 101 -1.80 -17.83 4.72
CA TRP A 101 -0.65 -18.25 5.51
C TRP A 101 -0.72 -17.77 6.96
N MET A 102 -1.10 -16.51 7.19
CA MET A 102 -1.12 -15.90 8.53
C MET A 102 -2.34 -16.32 9.37
N GLY A 103 -3.53 -16.38 8.75
CA GLY A 103 -4.80 -16.62 9.42
C GLY A 103 -5.48 -17.95 9.08
N GLY A 104 -4.81 -18.84 8.33
CA GLY A 104 -5.35 -20.14 7.93
C GLY A 104 -6.45 -20.07 6.87
N LYS A 105 -7.10 -21.22 6.62
CA LYS A 105 -8.05 -21.45 5.50
C LYS A 105 -9.41 -20.75 5.65
N LYS A 106 -9.72 -20.21 6.83
CA LYS A 106 -11.00 -19.53 7.12
C LYS A 106 -10.81 -18.03 7.22
N THR A 107 -10.46 -17.53 8.40
CA THR A 107 -10.30 -16.09 8.67
C THR A 107 -9.20 -15.47 7.82
N GLY A 108 -8.05 -16.15 7.68
CA GLY A 108 -6.96 -15.69 6.81
C GLY A 108 -7.33 -15.61 5.33
N PHE A 109 -8.10 -16.57 4.84
CA PHE A 109 -8.63 -16.55 3.47
C PHE A 109 -9.57 -15.38 3.24
N GLU A 110 -10.54 -15.16 4.13
CA GLU A 110 -11.52 -14.06 4.03
C GLU A 110 -10.85 -12.69 4.08
N LEU A 111 -9.88 -12.50 5.00
CA LEU A 111 -9.10 -11.26 5.09
C LEU A 111 -8.25 -11.04 3.83
N GLY A 112 -7.58 -12.08 3.37
CA GLY A 112 -6.76 -12.03 2.15
C GLY A 112 -7.59 -11.73 0.91
N MET A 113 -8.77 -12.35 0.78
CA MET A 113 -9.71 -12.10 -0.32
C MET A 113 -10.25 -10.68 -0.29
N THR A 114 -10.64 -10.20 0.89
CA THR A 114 -11.13 -8.83 1.08
C THR A 114 -10.04 -7.82 0.69
N ALA A 115 -8.80 -8.04 1.12
CA ALA A 115 -7.67 -7.18 0.75
C ALA A 115 -7.40 -7.20 -0.77
N GLU A 116 -7.46 -8.38 -1.40
CA GLU A 116 -7.27 -8.54 -2.83
C GLU A 116 -8.37 -7.81 -3.63
N MET A 117 -9.63 -7.96 -3.23
CA MET A 117 -10.77 -7.27 -3.84
C MET A 117 -10.67 -5.75 -3.63
N ALA A 118 -10.31 -5.29 -2.44
CA ALA A 118 -10.14 -3.87 -2.14
C ALA A 118 -9.04 -3.24 -3.01
N MET A 119 -7.89 -3.92 -3.16
CA MET A 119 -6.80 -3.44 -4.01
C MET A 119 -7.22 -3.40 -5.49
N GLY A 120 -7.88 -4.45 -5.99
CA GLY A 120 -8.41 -4.47 -7.36
C GLY A 120 -9.42 -3.35 -7.63
N MET A 121 -10.33 -3.09 -6.69
CA MET A 121 -11.27 -1.97 -6.79
C MET A 121 -10.57 -0.62 -6.75
N ALA A 122 -9.57 -0.43 -5.88
CA ALA A 122 -8.82 0.82 -5.79
C ALA A 122 -8.11 1.16 -7.12
N GLU A 123 -7.47 0.17 -7.75
CA GLU A 123 -6.85 0.36 -9.07
C GLU A 123 -7.87 0.71 -10.16
N GLY A 124 -9.02 0.04 -10.18
CA GLY A 124 -10.12 0.32 -11.11
C GLY A 124 -10.69 1.73 -10.95
N LEU A 125 -10.91 2.17 -9.71
CA LEU A 125 -11.51 3.47 -9.39
C LEU A 125 -10.73 4.65 -9.97
N PHE A 126 -9.39 4.60 -10.00
CA PHE A 126 -8.59 5.68 -10.61
C PHE A 126 -8.80 5.79 -12.12
N CYS A 127 -8.85 4.65 -12.81
CA CYS A 127 -9.15 4.60 -14.24
C CYS A 127 -10.57 5.10 -14.51
N ASP A 128 -11.55 4.67 -13.71
CA ASP A 128 -12.96 5.05 -13.91
C ASP A 128 -13.20 6.53 -13.61
N PHE A 129 -12.57 7.07 -12.56
CA PHE A 129 -12.60 8.51 -12.30
C PHE A 129 -12.03 9.33 -13.46
N SER A 130 -10.92 8.88 -14.06
CA SER A 130 -10.35 9.55 -15.24
C SER A 130 -11.29 9.52 -16.44
N ARG A 131 -11.99 8.40 -16.66
CA ARG A 131 -12.96 8.22 -17.76
C ARG A 131 -14.19 9.09 -17.57
N ILE A 132 -14.73 9.15 -16.35
CA ILE A 132 -15.84 10.04 -16.00
C ILE A 132 -15.45 11.50 -16.26
N ARG A 133 -14.25 11.91 -15.83
CA ARG A 133 -13.75 13.27 -16.10
C ARG A 133 -13.70 13.58 -17.60
N ILE A 134 -13.14 12.68 -18.41
CA ILE A 134 -13.07 12.86 -19.86
C ILE A 134 -14.47 12.96 -20.48
N ALA A 135 -15.39 12.07 -20.09
CA ALA A 135 -16.78 12.09 -20.57
C ALA A 135 -17.53 13.37 -20.17
N SER A 136 -17.31 13.90 -18.98
CA SER A 136 -17.90 15.16 -18.54
C SER A 136 -17.37 16.36 -19.33
N VAL A 137 -16.07 16.40 -19.60
CA VAL A 137 -15.47 17.43 -20.45
C VAL A 137 -16.05 17.37 -21.87
N GLN A 138 -16.22 16.17 -22.43
CA GLN A 138 -16.86 15.98 -23.75
C GLN A 138 -18.32 16.46 -23.79
N LYS A 139 -19.04 16.41 -22.67
CA LYS A 139 -20.40 16.94 -22.54
C LYS A 139 -20.46 18.44 -22.23
N GLY A 140 -19.32 19.14 -22.27
CA GLY A 140 -19.26 20.57 -21.95
C GLY A 140 -19.45 20.90 -20.47
N VAL A 141 -19.39 19.90 -19.58
CA VAL A 141 -19.52 20.12 -18.13
C VAL A 141 -18.19 20.65 -17.59
N VAL A 142 -18.23 21.83 -16.97
CA VAL A 142 -17.07 22.41 -16.29
C VAL A 142 -16.73 21.56 -15.06
N TRP A 143 -15.51 21.01 -15.04
CA TRP A 143 -15.05 20.16 -13.95
C TRP A 143 -14.77 21.01 -12.70
N GLY A 144 -15.45 20.70 -11.60
CA GLY A 144 -15.32 21.44 -10.35
C GLY A 144 -15.80 20.63 -9.14
N PRO A 145 -15.79 21.21 -7.92
CA PRO A 145 -16.21 20.48 -6.72
C PRO A 145 -17.65 19.97 -6.79
N ARG A 146 -18.54 20.67 -7.52
CA ARG A 146 -19.92 20.23 -7.74
C ARG A 146 -20.05 19.01 -8.67
N SER A 147 -19.11 18.79 -9.60
CA SER A 147 -19.11 17.62 -10.48
C SER A 147 -18.55 16.36 -9.78
N LEU A 148 -17.97 16.52 -8.59
CA LEU A 148 -17.38 15.45 -7.80
C LEU A 148 -18.46 14.55 -7.16
N LEU A 149 -19.57 15.14 -6.73
CA LEU A 149 -20.75 14.43 -6.22
C LEU A 149 -21.35 13.43 -7.24
N PRO A 150 -21.73 13.84 -8.47
CA PRO A 150 -22.26 12.90 -9.45
C PRO A 150 -21.23 11.86 -9.90
N ALA A 151 -19.95 12.24 -10.03
CA ALA A 151 -18.88 11.29 -10.33
C ALA A 151 -18.74 10.24 -9.20
N GLY A 152 -18.75 10.67 -7.94
CA GLY A 152 -18.70 9.80 -6.77
C GLY A 152 -19.88 8.83 -6.73
N ARG A 153 -21.10 9.31 -7.01
CA ARG A 153 -22.28 8.43 -7.07
C ARG A 153 -22.12 7.33 -8.13
N VAL A 154 -21.66 7.69 -9.33
CA VAL A 154 -21.40 6.71 -10.40
C VAL A 154 -20.35 5.68 -9.95
N LEU A 155 -19.25 6.14 -9.37
CA LEU A 155 -18.17 5.26 -8.89
C LEU A 155 -18.65 4.30 -7.78
N ILE A 156 -19.43 4.79 -6.81
CA ILE A 156 -19.96 3.96 -5.73
C ILE A 156 -20.92 2.91 -6.29
N CYS A 157 -21.86 3.31 -7.15
CA CYS A 157 -22.80 2.36 -7.77
C CYS A 157 -22.07 1.30 -8.60
N ASP A 158 -21.03 1.70 -9.33
CA ASP A 158 -20.24 0.79 -10.16
C ASP A 158 -19.34 -0.15 -9.34
N ALA A 159 -18.81 0.33 -8.20
CA ALA A 159 -18.07 -0.50 -7.25
C ALA A 159 -18.99 -1.54 -6.59
N LEU A 160 -20.22 -1.16 -6.21
CA LEU A 160 -21.21 -2.09 -5.64
C LEU A 160 -21.59 -3.18 -6.65
N ARG A 161 -21.86 -2.81 -7.92
CA ARG A 161 -22.17 -3.79 -8.98
C ARG A 161 -21.02 -4.78 -9.20
N ARG A 162 -19.77 -4.30 -9.26
CA ARG A 162 -18.59 -5.18 -9.39
C ARG A 162 -18.42 -6.10 -8.18
N ALA A 163 -18.74 -5.63 -6.98
CA ALA A 163 -18.73 -6.45 -5.78
C ALA A 163 -19.79 -7.57 -5.85
N ASP A 164 -21.01 -7.25 -6.30
CA ASP A 164 -22.10 -8.23 -6.50
C ASP A 164 -21.72 -9.29 -7.55
N GLU A 165 -21.20 -8.87 -8.71
CA GLU A 165 -20.71 -9.79 -9.75
C GLU A 165 -19.60 -10.71 -9.21
N THR A 166 -18.68 -10.16 -8.42
CA THR A 166 -17.60 -10.95 -7.81
C THR A 166 -18.16 -11.95 -6.78
N ALA A 167 -19.15 -11.53 -5.98
CA ALA A 167 -19.81 -12.40 -5.01
C ALA A 167 -20.55 -13.56 -5.70
N GLU A 168 -21.23 -13.29 -6.81
CA GLU A 168 -21.90 -14.32 -7.62
C GLU A 168 -20.90 -15.32 -8.20
N ILE A 169 -19.78 -14.85 -8.77
CA ILE A 169 -18.71 -15.71 -9.28
C ILE A 169 -18.14 -16.60 -8.17
N LEU A 170 -17.93 -16.06 -6.98
CA LEU A 170 -17.44 -16.83 -5.83
C LEU A 170 -18.45 -17.87 -5.38
N ALA A 171 -19.74 -17.52 -5.34
CA ALA A 171 -20.82 -18.43 -4.98
C ALA A 171 -20.95 -19.60 -5.98
N VAL A 172 -20.90 -19.32 -7.29
CA VAL A 172 -20.94 -20.34 -8.35
C VAL A 172 -19.73 -21.28 -8.28
N ARG A 173 -18.55 -20.77 -7.88
CA ARG A 173 -17.35 -21.58 -7.64
C ARG A 173 -17.39 -22.40 -6.35
N GLY A 174 -18.48 -22.31 -5.58
CA GLY A 174 -18.68 -23.08 -4.36
C GLY A 174 -17.95 -22.55 -3.14
N TYR A 175 -17.43 -21.32 -3.18
CA TYR A 175 -16.85 -20.70 -1.98
C TYR A 175 -17.95 -20.42 -0.95
N ARG A 176 -17.82 -21.02 0.24
CA ARG A 176 -18.73 -20.85 1.38
C ARG A 176 -17.92 -20.75 2.66
N GLY A 177 -17.63 -19.53 3.11
CA GLY A 177 -16.95 -19.26 4.38
C GLY A 177 -15.53 -19.85 4.45
N GLY A 178 -14.59 -19.19 3.77
CA GLY A 178 -13.21 -19.60 3.63
C GLY A 178 -12.89 -20.26 2.29
N GLY A 179 -11.66 -20.74 2.16
CA GLY A 179 -11.16 -21.34 0.94
C GLY A 179 -9.72 -21.80 1.05
N THR A 180 -9.23 -22.41 -0.01
CA THR A 180 -7.83 -22.87 -0.11
C THR A 180 -7.18 -22.25 -1.32
N VAL A 181 -5.93 -21.84 -1.14
CA VAL A 181 -5.08 -21.39 -2.24
C VAL A 181 -3.83 -22.25 -2.26
N CYS A 182 -3.53 -22.83 -3.42
CA CYS A 182 -2.28 -23.52 -3.66
C CYS A 182 -1.18 -22.49 -3.94
N THR A 183 -0.67 -21.89 -2.88
CA THR A 183 0.37 -20.88 -2.94
C THR A 183 1.74 -21.52 -3.16
N ARG A 184 2.47 -21.11 -4.19
CA ARG A 184 3.89 -21.45 -4.36
C ARG A 184 4.73 -20.23 -4.00
N PHE A 185 5.39 -20.27 -2.85
CA PHE A 185 6.30 -19.21 -2.43
C PHE A 185 7.68 -19.48 -3.02
N ALA A 186 8.23 -18.50 -3.73
CA ALA A 186 9.58 -18.55 -4.27
C ALA A 186 10.47 -17.64 -3.43
N VAL A 187 11.32 -18.26 -2.60
CA VAL A 187 12.33 -17.54 -1.84
C VAL A 187 13.53 -17.29 -2.73
N THR A 188 13.95 -16.03 -2.83
CA THR A 188 15.17 -15.65 -3.54
C THR A 188 16.25 -15.21 -2.54
N VAL A 189 17.51 -15.58 -2.79
CA VAL A 189 18.68 -15.15 -2.00
C VAL A 189 18.72 -13.63 -1.75
N PRO A 190 18.53 -12.75 -2.77
CA PRO A 190 18.47 -11.30 -2.52
C PRO A 190 17.30 -10.89 -1.60
N GLY A 191 16.21 -11.67 -1.56
CA GLY A 191 15.14 -11.48 -0.59
C GLY A 191 15.60 -11.75 0.83
N ILE A 192 16.29 -12.86 1.08
CA ILE A 192 16.78 -13.19 2.42
C ILE A 192 17.72 -12.10 2.95
N ILE A 193 18.65 -11.62 2.11
CA ILE A 193 19.59 -10.55 2.48
C ILE A 193 18.82 -9.27 2.82
N ALA A 194 17.85 -8.88 2.00
CA ALA A 194 17.05 -7.68 2.24
C ALA A 194 16.23 -7.80 3.54
N THR A 195 15.69 -8.98 3.89
CA THR A 195 15.04 -9.22 5.18
C THR A 195 16.00 -9.10 6.34
N LEU A 196 17.19 -9.70 6.23
CA LEU A 196 18.21 -9.62 7.27
C LEU A 196 18.64 -8.17 7.53
N CYS A 197 18.84 -7.38 6.47
CA CYS A 197 19.13 -5.95 6.57
C CYS A 197 17.97 -5.15 7.19
N ALA A 198 16.71 -5.51 6.94
CA ALA A 198 15.56 -4.88 7.56
C ALA A 198 15.48 -5.18 9.07
N VAL A 199 15.78 -6.42 9.47
CA VAL A 199 15.91 -6.81 10.89
C VAL A 199 17.04 -6.03 11.55
N ALA A 200 18.21 -5.90 10.90
CA ALA A 200 19.31 -5.11 11.42
C ALA A 200 18.93 -3.62 11.60
N ALA A 201 18.25 -3.02 10.62
CA ALA A 201 17.75 -1.65 10.71
C ALA A 201 16.76 -1.47 11.89
N PHE A 202 15.89 -2.45 12.12
CA PHE A 202 14.97 -2.47 13.25
C PHE A 202 15.69 -2.59 14.60
N ILE A 203 16.69 -3.47 14.71
CA ILE A 203 17.51 -3.60 15.91
C ILE A 203 18.24 -2.29 16.22
N VAL A 204 18.84 -1.65 15.20
CA VAL A 204 19.50 -0.34 15.35
C VAL A 204 18.50 0.76 15.74
N ALA A 205 17.27 0.69 15.25
CA ALA A 205 16.24 1.66 15.60
C ALA A 205 15.74 1.52 17.04
N ILE A 206 15.72 0.29 17.58
CA ILE A 206 15.27 -0.03 18.94
C ILE A 206 16.38 0.14 19.96
N PHE A 207 17.63 -0.23 19.64
CA PHE A 207 18.76 -0.05 20.55
C PHE A 207 18.96 1.45 20.76
N PRO A 208 18.49 2.01 21.90
CA PRO A 208 18.60 3.42 22.13
C PRO A 208 20.08 3.69 22.36
N ARG A 209 20.63 4.70 21.68
CA ARG A 209 21.78 5.40 22.26
C ARG A 209 21.29 6.02 23.57
N TRP A 210 21.89 5.54 24.66
CA TRP A 210 21.98 6.25 25.94
C TRP A 210 22.37 7.71 25.73
#